data_AF-A0A2M6ZPG9-F1
#
_entry.id   AF-A0A2M6ZPG9-F1
#
_cell.length_a   1.000
_cell.length_b   1.000
_cell.length_c   1.000
_cell.angle_alpha   90.00
_cell.angle_beta   90.00
_cell.angle_gamma   90.00
#
_symmetry.space_group_name_H-M   'P 1'
#
loop_
_entity.id
_entity.type
_entity.pdbx_description
1 polymer ?
#
loop_
_entity_poly.entity_id
_entity_poly.type
_entity_poly.pdbx_seq_one_letter_code
_entity_poly.pdbx_strand_id
1 'polypeptide(L)'
;MSGFESSANFVEQQQPGVFRLTLRNMWVAVLVFNPLISLMALQILPVGEILKHHDDMLSFVALLTGGNLFKSLVVIDAGLVLSGAVLTSFIGVTGLVHRMTLDQCFPQFLLKRNRRGSHHRIILAFMALCISILYLTGGQLLQLAGVYTISFLGVMTLFGIGNILLKINRKELKRTYRAGWSTVILGVLATSVGIIGNVILDYRFLMYFALYFIPAVLLVTVMYTRIAILKAILMVINEMLQRAFMWREQVIEEIMDITNIRLVLFVRGGALSRLSKAFDYIQRNESSRKIVMVHLYQDRNPEEEEEILRSLKILEELFPEIKIEYFPRQGQFGPQMVETLSQELKVPKNYMFIGAPEAKHKFSLEDLGGVRVIF
;
A
#
# COMPACT_ATOMS: atom_id res chain seq x y z
N MET A 1 6.51 -39.50 13.56
CA MET A 1 5.32 -40.07 12.90
C MET A 1 4.40 -38.93 12.52
N SER A 2 4.09 -38.79 11.24
CA SER A 2 3.30 -37.69 10.69
C SER A 2 2.47 -38.18 9.50
N GLY A 3 1.59 -37.36 8.94
CA GLY A 3 0.70 -37.72 7.84
C GLY A 3 -0.72 -38.10 8.26
N PHE A 4 -1.00 -38.22 9.56
CA PHE A 4 -2.35 -38.45 10.09
C PHE A 4 -3.29 -37.27 9.83
N GLU A 5 -2.74 -36.05 9.79
CA GLU A 5 -3.41 -34.80 9.49
C GLU A 5 -3.93 -34.73 8.05
N SER A 6 -3.28 -35.43 7.10
CA SER A 6 -3.70 -35.44 5.70
C SER A 6 -5.10 -36.03 5.54
N SER A 7 -5.44 -37.06 6.33
CA SER A 7 -6.80 -37.62 6.33
C SER A 7 -7.84 -36.64 6.88
N ALA A 8 -7.46 -35.68 7.73
CA ALA A 8 -8.38 -34.70 8.27
C ALA A 8 -8.77 -33.65 7.22
N ASN A 9 -7.87 -33.35 6.27
CA ASN A 9 -8.10 -32.36 5.21
C ASN A 9 -9.24 -32.73 4.25
N PHE A 10 -9.54 -34.02 4.10
CA PHE A 10 -10.60 -34.52 3.21
C PHE A 10 -11.71 -35.26 3.96
N VAL A 11 -11.84 -35.02 5.27
CA VAL A 11 -12.88 -35.67 6.09
C VAL A 11 -14.29 -35.40 5.55
N GLU A 12 -14.52 -34.23 4.95
CA GLU A 12 -15.79 -33.84 4.31
C GLU A 12 -16.13 -34.70 3.09
N GLN A 13 -15.13 -35.33 2.45
CA GLN A 13 -15.30 -36.19 1.28
C GLN A 13 -15.38 -37.68 1.66
N GLN A 14 -15.14 -38.02 2.92
CA GLN A 14 -15.18 -39.40 3.41
C GLN A 14 -16.58 -39.79 3.86
N GLN A 15 -16.90 -41.08 3.74
CA GLN A 15 -18.15 -41.61 4.29
C GLN A 15 -18.16 -41.51 5.83
N PRO A 16 -19.34 -41.34 6.47
CA PRO A 16 -19.45 -41.24 7.92
C PRO A 16 -18.79 -42.43 8.64
N GLY A 17 -17.94 -42.15 9.63
CA GLY A 17 -17.26 -43.18 10.43
C GLY A 17 -15.93 -43.70 9.87
N VAL A 18 -15.63 -43.48 8.58
CA VAL A 18 -14.39 -43.96 7.93
C VAL A 18 -13.15 -43.29 8.51
N PHE A 19 -13.20 -41.98 8.79
CA PHE A 19 -12.07 -41.21 9.32
C PHE A 19 -11.39 -41.85 10.53
N ARG A 20 -12.18 -42.37 11.48
CA ARG A 20 -11.66 -43.03 12.67
C ARG A 20 -10.98 -44.36 12.33
N LEU A 21 -11.54 -45.13 11.41
CA LEU A 21 -10.96 -46.38 10.94
C LEU A 21 -9.63 -46.13 10.25
N THR A 22 -9.54 -45.09 9.43
CA THR A 22 -8.31 -44.64 8.78
C THR A 22 -7.23 -44.34 9.82
N LEU A 23 -7.53 -43.48 10.81
CA LEU A 23 -6.57 -43.14 11.87
C LEU A 23 -6.11 -44.36 12.67
N ARG A 24 -7.05 -45.25 13.05
CA ARG A 24 -6.73 -46.47 13.79
C ARG A 24 -5.82 -47.39 12.97
N ASN A 25 -6.17 -47.65 11.71
CA ASN A 25 -5.43 -48.58 10.86
C ASN A 25 -4.03 -48.03 10.53
N MET A 26 -3.91 -46.73 10.27
CA MET A 26 -2.61 -46.08 10.10
C MET A 26 -1.75 -46.19 11.37
N TRP A 27 -2.34 -45.99 12.55
CA TRP A 27 -1.61 -46.11 13.81
C TRP A 27 -1.12 -47.53 14.06
N VAL A 28 -1.94 -48.54 13.77
CA VAL A 28 -1.54 -49.95 13.85
C VAL A 28 -0.39 -50.25 12.88
N ALA A 29 -0.49 -49.82 11.62
CA ALA A 29 0.57 -50.01 10.64
C ALA A 29 1.90 -49.41 11.12
N VAL A 30 1.87 -48.17 11.61
CA VAL A 30 3.05 -47.47 12.12
C VAL A 30 3.65 -48.16 13.36
N LEU A 31 2.81 -48.60 14.29
CA LEU A 31 3.23 -49.29 15.51
C LEU A 31 3.83 -50.67 15.24
N VAL A 32 3.42 -51.32 14.15
CA VAL A 32 3.93 -52.64 13.75
C VAL A 32 5.19 -52.49 12.90
N PHE A 33 5.13 -51.75 11.80
CA PHE A 33 6.22 -51.71 10.81
C PHE A 33 7.46 -50.99 11.33
N ASN A 34 7.34 -49.85 12.01
CA ASN A 34 8.53 -49.10 12.42
C ASN A 34 9.40 -49.87 13.41
N PRO A 35 8.88 -50.46 14.51
CA PRO A 35 9.68 -51.29 15.39
C PRO A 35 10.25 -52.52 14.69
N LEU A 36 9.49 -53.19 13.83
CA LEU A 36 9.98 -54.36 13.08
C LEU A 36 11.15 -54.00 12.16
N ILE A 37 11.06 -52.91 11.42
CA ILE A 37 12.15 -52.43 10.55
C ILE A 37 13.36 -52.04 11.39
N SER A 38 13.18 -51.35 12.52
CA SER A 38 14.28 -51.00 13.43
C SER A 38 14.94 -52.24 14.04
N LEU A 39 14.18 -53.25 14.46
CA LEU A 39 14.72 -54.50 14.98
C LEU A 39 15.47 -55.28 13.90
N MET A 40 14.94 -55.34 12.68
CA MET A 40 15.60 -55.97 11.54
C MET A 40 16.93 -55.28 11.22
N ALA A 41 16.95 -53.94 11.21
CA ALA A 41 18.18 -53.17 10.98
C ALA A 41 19.24 -53.44 12.07
N LEU A 42 18.84 -53.49 13.35
CA LEU A 42 19.75 -53.78 14.47
C LEU A 42 20.29 -55.22 14.48
N GLN A 43 19.57 -56.17 13.89
CA GLN A 43 20.04 -57.55 13.76
C GLN A 43 21.04 -57.73 12.62
N ILE A 44 20.89 -56.93 11.55
CA ILE A 44 21.73 -57.06 10.34
C ILE A 44 22.99 -56.19 10.43
N LEU A 45 22.91 -55.03 11.11
CA LEU A 45 23.96 -54.03 11.12
C LEU A 45 24.45 -53.68 12.53
N PRO A 46 25.77 -53.56 12.75
CA PRO A 46 26.31 -52.90 13.94
C PRO A 46 25.85 -51.45 14.00
N VAL A 47 25.58 -50.94 15.21
CA VAL A 47 25.09 -49.56 15.44
C VAL A 47 25.99 -48.50 14.80
N GLY A 48 27.31 -48.72 14.79
CA GLY A 48 28.26 -47.80 14.15
C GLY A 48 28.08 -47.65 12.63
N GLU A 49 27.65 -48.71 11.93
CA GLU A 49 27.38 -48.66 10.49
C GLU A 49 26.00 -48.05 10.19
N ILE A 50 25.02 -48.25 11.08
CA ILE A 50 23.71 -47.58 10.99
C ILE A 50 23.86 -46.06 11.02
N LEU A 51 24.76 -45.53 11.85
CA LEU A 51 25.02 -44.09 11.93
C LEU A 51 25.71 -43.54 10.67
N LYS A 52 26.56 -44.33 10.02
CA LYS A 52 27.22 -43.93 8.76
C LYS A 52 26.24 -43.89 7.59
N HIS A 53 25.32 -44.86 7.53
CA HIS A 53 24.31 -45.00 6.47
C HIS A 53 22.93 -44.46 6.86
N HIS A 54 22.87 -43.41 7.68
CA HIS A 54 21.59 -42.92 8.22
C HIS A 54 20.61 -42.40 7.14
N ASP A 55 21.13 -41.89 6.02
CA ASP A 55 20.31 -41.36 4.91
C ASP A 55 19.84 -42.46 3.93
N ASP A 56 20.59 -43.56 3.79
CA ASP A 56 20.34 -44.62 2.79
C ASP A 56 20.15 -46.03 3.41
N MET A 57 19.91 -46.09 4.73
CA MET A 57 19.87 -47.30 5.55
C MET A 57 19.04 -48.43 4.94
N LEU A 58 17.84 -48.15 4.46
CA LEU A 58 16.94 -49.16 3.87
C LEU A 58 17.53 -49.81 2.62
N SER A 59 18.17 -49.01 1.77
CA SER A 59 18.80 -49.52 0.54
C SER A 59 20.06 -50.33 0.86
N PHE A 60 20.79 -49.96 1.91
CA PHE A 60 21.97 -50.66 2.39
C PHE A 60 21.60 -51.99 3.05
N VAL A 61 20.57 -52.01 3.89
CA VAL A 61 20.02 -53.25 4.47
C VAL A 61 19.56 -54.18 3.34
N ALA A 62 18.84 -53.67 2.34
CA ALA A 62 18.40 -54.47 1.19
C ALA A 62 19.57 -55.05 0.38
N LEU A 63 20.66 -54.29 0.23
CA LEU A 63 21.87 -54.77 -0.43
C LEU A 63 22.48 -55.96 0.31
N LEU A 64 22.57 -55.88 1.64
CA LEU A 64 23.17 -56.93 2.46
C LEU A 64 22.30 -58.19 2.54
N THR A 65 20.97 -58.05 2.55
CA THR A 65 20.06 -59.21 2.65
C THR A 65 19.78 -59.90 1.33
N GLY A 66 19.67 -59.13 0.23
CA GLY A 66 19.14 -59.62 -1.04
C GLY A 66 19.96 -59.20 -2.27
N GLY A 67 21.14 -58.61 -2.07
CA GLY A 67 22.04 -58.20 -3.15
C GLY A 67 21.52 -57.02 -3.98
N ASN A 68 22.16 -56.79 -5.13
CA ASN A 68 21.92 -55.62 -5.97
C ASN A 68 20.49 -55.55 -6.53
N LEU A 69 19.85 -56.70 -6.81
CA LEU A 69 18.50 -56.73 -7.35
C LEU A 69 17.48 -56.25 -6.31
N PHE A 70 17.60 -56.72 -5.06
CA PHE A 70 16.72 -56.29 -3.98
C PHE A 70 16.94 -54.81 -3.62
N LYS A 71 18.20 -54.35 -3.60
CA LYS A 71 18.52 -52.92 -3.48
C LYS A 71 17.81 -52.07 -4.53
N SER A 72 17.90 -52.44 -5.81
CA SER A 72 17.29 -51.68 -6.90
C SER A 72 15.77 -51.61 -6.78
N LEU A 73 15.11 -52.70 -6.40
CA LEU A 73 13.66 -52.72 -6.18
C LEU A 73 13.26 -51.77 -5.03
N VAL A 74 13.96 -51.82 -3.91
CA VAL A 74 13.69 -50.94 -2.76
C VAL A 74 13.92 -49.47 -3.10
N VAL A 75 14.96 -49.14 -3.88
CA VAL A 75 15.24 -47.76 -4.31
C VAL A 75 14.15 -47.25 -5.26
N ILE A 76 13.70 -48.05 -6.22
CA ILE A 76 12.62 -47.67 -7.14
C ILE A 76 11.31 -47.45 -6.36
N ASP A 77 10.96 -48.38 -5.46
CA ASP A 77 9.77 -48.26 -4.62
C ASP A 77 9.82 -47.00 -3.74
N ALA A 78 10.94 -46.78 -3.04
CA ALA A 78 11.14 -45.58 -2.21
C ALA A 78 11.01 -44.29 -3.03
N GLY A 79 11.55 -44.26 -4.25
CA GLY A 79 11.42 -43.13 -5.17
C GLY A 79 9.97 -42.85 -5.58
N LEU A 80 9.19 -43.91 -5.88
CA LEU A 80 7.78 -43.79 -6.21
C LEU A 80 6.94 -43.31 -5.03
N VAL A 81 7.18 -43.87 -3.84
CA VAL A 81 6.48 -43.49 -2.59
C VAL A 81 6.78 -42.03 -2.21
N LEU A 82 8.03 -41.60 -2.27
CA LEU A 82 8.42 -40.21 -2.00
C LEU A 82 7.82 -39.24 -3.03
N SER A 83 7.79 -39.62 -4.31
CA SER A 83 7.13 -38.83 -5.36
C SER A 83 5.62 -38.67 -5.10
N GLY A 84 4.96 -39.74 -4.63
CA GLY A 84 3.57 -39.70 -4.18
C GLY A 84 3.35 -38.77 -3.00
N ALA A 85 4.25 -38.76 -2.01
CA ALA A 85 4.20 -37.85 -0.87
C ALA A 85 4.33 -36.36 -1.30
N VAL A 86 5.18 -36.08 -2.29
CA VAL A 86 5.29 -34.73 -2.87
C VAL A 86 3.99 -34.34 -3.58
N LEU A 87 3.45 -35.21 -4.44
CA LEU A 87 2.20 -34.94 -5.17
C LEU A 87 1.02 -34.68 -4.23
N THR A 88 0.88 -35.49 -3.17
CA THR A 88 -0.17 -35.31 -2.16
C THR A 88 -0.01 -33.99 -1.39
N SER A 89 1.23 -33.55 -1.13
CA SER A 89 1.50 -32.24 -0.51
C SER A 89 1.04 -31.09 -1.41
N PHE A 90 1.29 -31.15 -2.72
CA PHE A 90 0.79 -30.15 -3.67
C PHE A 90 -0.74 -30.07 -3.72
N ILE A 91 -1.42 -31.23 -3.72
CA ILE A 91 -2.88 -31.29 -3.69
C ILE A 91 -3.41 -30.73 -2.36
N GLY A 92 -2.82 -31.12 -1.24
CA GLY A 92 -3.21 -30.68 0.10
C GLY A 92 -3.07 -29.17 0.30
N VAL A 93 -1.91 -28.59 -0.04
CA VAL A 93 -1.67 -27.14 0.07
C VAL A 93 -2.60 -26.37 -0.87
N THR A 94 -2.84 -26.88 -2.08
CA THR A 94 -3.80 -26.24 -3.00
C THR A 94 -5.20 -26.17 -2.40
N GLY A 95 -5.68 -27.25 -1.79
CA GLY A 95 -6.98 -27.28 -1.11
C GLY A 95 -7.04 -26.33 0.10
N LEU A 96 -6.02 -26.36 0.95
CA LEU A 96 -5.93 -25.53 2.15
C LEU A 96 -5.92 -24.04 1.80
N VAL A 97 -4.99 -23.59 0.96
CA VAL A 97 -4.87 -22.18 0.57
C VAL A 97 -6.11 -21.72 -0.18
N HIS A 98 -6.72 -22.59 -1.00
CA HIS A 98 -8.00 -22.28 -1.66
C HIS A 98 -9.09 -21.96 -0.64
N ARG A 99 -9.30 -22.80 0.38
CA ARG A 99 -10.31 -22.58 1.43
C ARG A 99 -9.99 -21.36 2.28
N MET A 100 -8.75 -21.19 2.73
CA MET A 100 -8.35 -20.01 3.50
C MET A 100 -8.48 -18.70 2.70
N THR A 101 -8.30 -18.74 1.38
CA THR A 101 -8.52 -17.56 0.53
C THR A 101 -10.01 -17.27 0.36
N LEU A 102 -10.88 -18.29 0.28
CA LEU A 102 -12.33 -18.11 0.30
C LEU A 102 -12.80 -17.50 1.63
N ASP A 103 -12.20 -17.91 2.75
CA ASP A 103 -12.42 -17.33 4.08
C ASP A 103 -11.73 -15.95 4.26
N GLN A 104 -11.22 -15.36 3.17
CA GLN A 104 -10.58 -14.04 3.13
C GLN A 104 -9.36 -13.87 4.06
N CYS A 105 -8.73 -14.98 4.45
CA CYS A 105 -7.50 -14.98 5.25
C CYS A 105 -6.25 -14.80 4.37
N PHE A 106 -6.36 -15.05 3.06
CA PHE A 106 -5.30 -14.87 2.07
C PHE A 106 -5.76 -13.92 0.94
N PRO A 107 -4.82 -13.36 0.15
CA PRO A 107 -5.15 -12.50 -0.99
C PRO A 107 -5.98 -13.19 -2.08
N GLN A 108 -7.06 -12.55 -2.51
CA GLN A 108 -8.03 -13.10 -3.47
C GLN A 108 -7.41 -13.49 -4.83
N PHE A 109 -6.28 -12.89 -5.21
CA PHE A 109 -5.63 -13.18 -6.49
C PHE A 109 -5.15 -14.64 -6.60
N LEU A 110 -4.93 -15.34 -5.47
CA LEU A 110 -4.55 -16.76 -5.45
C LEU A 110 -5.65 -17.68 -6.00
N LEU A 111 -6.92 -17.25 -5.98
CA LEU A 111 -8.05 -18.02 -6.49
C LEU A 111 -8.16 -18.02 -8.03
N LYS A 112 -7.29 -17.28 -8.74
CA LYS A 112 -7.34 -17.24 -10.21
C LYS A 112 -7.08 -18.63 -10.81
N ARG A 113 -8.06 -19.15 -11.54
CA ARG A 113 -7.97 -20.43 -12.27
C ARG A 113 -7.42 -20.22 -13.68
N ASN A 114 -6.70 -21.22 -14.19
CA ASN A 114 -6.33 -21.29 -15.60
C ASN A 114 -7.47 -21.91 -16.44
N ARG A 115 -7.35 -21.93 -17.77
CA ARG A 115 -8.29 -22.57 -18.72
C ARG A 115 -8.64 -24.03 -18.37
N ARG A 116 -7.71 -24.76 -17.72
CA ARG A 116 -7.90 -26.14 -17.26
C ARG A 116 -8.51 -26.27 -15.85
N GLY A 117 -8.99 -25.18 -15.25
CA GLY A 117 -9.62 -25.17 -13.92
C GLY A 117 -8.65 -25.23 -12.72
N SER A 118 -7.34 -25.32 -12.94
CA SER A 118 -6.34 -25.43 -11.87
C SER A 118 -5.93 -24.07 -11.26
N HIS A 119 -5.73 -24.04 -9.94
CA HIS A 119 -5.23 -22.91 -9.16
C HIS A 119 -3.70 -22.79 -9.25
N HIS A 120 -3.21 -22.58 -10.47
CA HIS A 120 -1.78 -22.51 -10.81
C HIS A 120 -0.96 -21.58 -9.91
N ARG A 121 -1.51 -20.45 -9.45
CA ARG A 121 -0.79 -19.51 -8.59
C ARG A 121 -0.42 -20.10 -7.23
N ILE A 122 -1.30 -20.91 -6.65
CA ILE A 122 -1.05 -21.59 -5.37
C ILE A 122 0.05 -22.64 -5.57
N ILE A 123 -0.04 -23.42 -6.65
CA ILE A 123 0.96 -24.44 -7.00
C ILE A 123 2.34 -23.81 -7.20
N LEU A 124 2.43 -22.73 -7.97
CA LEU A 124 3.69 -22.02 -8.22
C LEU A 124 4.24 -21.37 -6.95
N ALA A 125 3.39 -20.78 -6.11
CA ALA A 125 3.81 -20.22 -4.83
C ALA A 125 4.36 -21.30 -3.89
N PHE A 126 3.68 -22.46 -3.79
CA PHE A 126 4.16 -23.58 -3.00
C PHE A 126 5.48 -24.15 -3.55
N MET A 127 5.62 -24.28 -4.87
CA MET A 127 6.88 -24.68 -5.51
C MET A 127 8.01 -23.71 -5.18
N ALA A 128 7.76 -22.39 -5.25
CA ALA A 128 8.74 -21.37 -4.88
C ALA A 128 9.15 -21.47 -3.40
N LEU A 129 8.21 -21.74 -2.50
CA LEU A 129 8.50 -21.99 -1.09
C LEU A 129 9.35 -23.25 -0.88
N CYS A 130 9.05 -24.35 -1.58
CA CYS A 130 9.84 -25.57 -1.53
C CYS A 130 11.28 -25.37 -2.04
N ILE A 131 11.46 -24.63 -3.14
CA ILE A 131 12.79 -24.29 -3.67
C ILE A 131 13.53 -23.38 -2.68
N SER A 132 12.84 -22.39 -2.10
CA SER A 132 13.40 -21.47 -1.12
C SER A 132 13.94 -22.20 0.11
N ILE A 133 13.17 -23.14 0.68
CA ILE A 133 13.62 -23.85 1.88
C ILE A 133 14.77 -24.80 1.57
N LEU A 134 14.74 -25.46 0.40
CA LEU A 134 15.83 -26.32 -0.06
C LEU A 134 17.14 -25.55 -0.21
N TYR A 135 17.08 -24.33 -0.76
CA TYR A 135 18.24 -23.46 -0.90
C TYR A 135 18.76 -22.99 0.46
N LEU A 136 17.88 -22.57 1.37
CA LEU A 136 18.27 -22.06 2.69
C LEU A 136 18.84 -23.13 3.62
N THR A 137 18.39 -24.38 3.51
CA THR A 137 18.94 -25.51 4.28
C THR A 137 20.12 -26.18 3.59
N GLY A 138 20.49 -25.75 2.37
CA GLY A 138 21.55 -26.35 1.57
C GLY A 138 21.30 -27.84 1.25
N GLY A 139 20.04 -28.27 1.21
CA GLY A 139 19.68 -29.68 1.01
C GLY A 139 19.95 -30.60 2.21
N GLN A 140 20.29 -30.07 3.39
CA GLN A 140 20.53 -30.90 4.57
C GLN A 140 19.23 -31.49 5.13
N LEU A 141 19.07 -32.82 5.04
CA LEU A 141 17.86 -33.53 5.45
C LEU A 141 17.54 -33.35 6.93
N LEU A 142 18.55 -33.35 7.80
CA LEU A 142 18.38 -33.18 9.25
C LEU A 142 17.72 -31.84 9.60
N GLN A 143 18.14 -30.75 8.97
CA GLN A 143 17.56 -29.42 9.20
C GLN A 143 16.10 -29.38 8.74
N LEU A 144 15.81 -29.96 7.57
CA LEU A 144 14.47 -30.00 7.01
C LEU A 144 13.52 -30.84 7.88
N ALA A 145 13.99 -31.98 8.38
CA ALA A 145 13.27 -32.84 9.31
C ALA A 145 13.00 -32.16 10.66
N GLY A 146 13.95 -31.36 11.17
CA GLY A 146 13.78 -30.56 12.38
C GLY A 146 12.68 -29.50 12.23
N VAL A 147 12.71 -28.71 11.15
CA VAL A 147 11.67 -27.71 10.84
C VAL A 147 10.29 -28.36 10.69
N TYR A 148 10.23 -29.48 9.98
CA TYR A 148 9.01 -30.26 9.82
C TYR A 148 8.46 -30.74 11.17
N THR A 149 9.32 -31.26 12.04
CA THR A 149 8.94 -31.77 13.37
C THR A 149 8.38 -30.66 14.26
N ILE A 150 9.04 -29.50 14.30
CA ILE A 150 8.56 -28.33 15.06
C ILE A 150 7.20 -27.86 14.53
N SER A 151 7.06 -27.75 13.20
CA SER A 151 5.81 -27.34 12.56
C SER A 151 4.66 -28.30 12.90
N PHE A 152 4.90 -29.60 12.76
CA PHE A 152 3.92 -30.65 13.02
C PHE A 152 3.50 -30.69 14.49
N LEU A 153 4.47 -30.72 15.42
CA LEU A 153 4.18 -30.71 16.85
C LEU A 153 3.49 -29.42 17.28
N GLY A 154 3.82 -28.28 16.66
CA GLY A 154 3.14 -27.01 16.87
C GLY A 154 1.66 -27.07 16.50
N VAL A 155 1.33 -27.58 15.30
CA VAL A 155 -0.06 -27.77 14.86
C VAL A 155 -0.81 -28.74 15.79
N MET A 156 -0.18 -29.84 16.20
CA MET A 156 -0.80 -30.79 17.13
C MET A 156 -1.06 -30.18 18.52
N THR A 157 -0.15 -29.33 18.99
CA THR A 157 -0.33 -28.55 20.23
C THR A 157 -1.52 -27.59 20.09
N LEU A 158 -1.61 -26.88 18.96
CA LEU A 158 -2.74 -25.99 18.65
C LEU A 158 -4.07 -26.74 18.56
N PHE A 159 -4.11 -27.96 18.02
CA PHE A 159 -5.31 -28.81 18.05
C PHE A 159 -5.72 -29.16 19.49
N GLY A 160 -4.76 -29.51 20.35
CA GLY A 160 -5.01 -29.76 21.77
C GLY A 160 -5.58 -28.52 22.48
N ILE A 161 -4.97 -27.36 22.28
CA ILE A 161 -5.43 -26.08 22.82
C ILE A 161 -6.83 -25.73 22.27
N GLY A 162 -7.06 -25.90 20.97
CA GLY A 162 -8.37 -25.67 20.34
C GLY A 162 -9.46 -26.55 20.94
N ASN A 163 -9.15 -27.81 21.27
CA ASN A 163 -10.08 -28.71 21.96
C ASN A 163 -10.44 -28.18 23.37
N ILE A 164 -9.44 -27.71 24.12
CA ILE A 164 -9.65 -27.07 25.43
C ILE A 164 -10.55 -25.84 25.30
N LEU A 165 -10.24 -24.93 24.37
CA LEU A 165 -11.04 -23.72 24.12
C LEU A 165 -12.48 -24.05 23.76
N LEU A 166 -12.72 -25.06 22.92
CA LEU A 166 -14.06 -25.52 22.58
C LEU A 166 -14.79 -26.13 23.78
N LYS A 167 -14.10 -26.86 24.68
CA LYS A 167 -14.69 -27.40 25.91
C LYS A 167 -15.09 -26.31 26.90
N ILE A 168 -14.38 -25.19 26.94
CA ILE A 168 -14.66 -24.07 27.86
C ILE A 168 -15.75 -23.18 27.28
N ASN A 169 -15.56 -22.69 26.05
CA ASN A 169 -16.35 -21.61 25.46
C ASN A 169 -17.60 -22.11 24.70
N ARG A 170 -17.66 -23.38 24.29
CA ARG A 170 -18.75 -23.93 23.46
C ARG A 170 -19.17 -25.33 23.91
N LYS A 171 -19.73 -25.41 25.12
CA LYS A 171 -20.15 -26.67 25.77
C LYS A 171 -21.33 -27.37 25.07
N GLU A 172 -22.21 -26.61 24.43
CA GLU A 172 -23.46 -27.10 23.83
C GLU A 172 -23.30 -27.71 22.43
N LEU A 173 -22.12 -27.57 21.81
CA LEU A 173 -21.87 -28.16 20.49
C LEU A 173 -22.07 -29.69 20.52
N LYS A 174 -22.90 -30.20 19.61
CA LYS A 174 -23.11 -31.64 19.42
C LYS A 174 -21.79 -32.31 19.03
N ARG A 175 -21.33 -33.25 19.84
CA ARG A 175 -20.09 -34.01 19.62
C ARG A 175 -20.42 -35.48 19.52
N THR A 176 -20.04 -36.08 18.39
CA THR A 176 -20.12 -37.54 18.20
C THR A 176 -19.11 -38.27 19.09
N TYR A 177 -17.98 -37.63 19.40
CA TYR A 177 -16.92 -38.19 20.25
C TYR A 177 -16.38 -37.14 21.21
N ARG A 178 -16.08 -37.54 22.45
CA ARG A 178 -15.51 -36.68 23.50
C ARG A 178 -14.20 -37.27 24.00
N ALA A 179 -13.10 -36.53 23.81
CA ALA A 179 -11.83 -36.85 24.45
C ALA A 179 -11.87 -36.44 25.94
N GLY A 180 -11.20 -37.20 26.81
CA GLY A 180 -11.05 -36.87 28.23
C GLY A 180 -10.19 -35.62 28.43
N TRP A 181 -10.38 -34.90 29.54
CA TRP A 181 -9.53 -33.75 29.88
C TRP A 181 -8.07 -34.16 30.07
N SER A 182 -7.84 -35.26 30.80
CA SER A 182 -6.50 -35.82 31.02
C SER A 182 -5.79 -36.17 29.71
N THR A 183 -6.49 -36.80 28.76
CA THR A 183 -5.90 -37.19 27.47
C THR A 183 -5.48 -35.98 26.63
N VAL A 184 -6.25 -34.88 26.68
CA VAL A 184 -5.94 -33.67 25.91
C VAL A 184 -4.76 -32.93 26.55
N ILE A 185 -4.76 -32.78 27.88
CA ILE A 185 -3.68 -32.11 28.62
C ILE A 185 -2.37 -32.90 28.44
N LEU A 186 -2.40 -34.23 28.60
CA LEU A 186 -1.23 -35.07 28.40
C LEU A 186 -0.69 -34.95 26.96
N GLY A 187 -1.59 -34.90 25.96
CA GLY A 187 -1.20 -34.69 24.57
C GLY A 187 -0.47 -33.36 24.35
N VAL A 188 -1.03 -32.26 24.86
CA VAL A 188 -0.43 -30.91 24.77
C VAL A 188 0.93 -30.86 25.47
N LEU A 189 1.05 -31.47 26.65
CA LEU A 189 2.33 -31.54 27.37
C LEU A 189 3.35 -32.35 26.59
N ALA A 190 2.97 -33.53 26.08
CA ALA A 190 3.87 -34.39 25.31
C ALA A 190 4.37 -33.72 24.03
N THR A 191 3.49 -33.02 23.29
CA THR A 191 3.90 -32.31 22.08
C THR A 191 4.77 -31.10 22.40
N SER A 192 4.49 -30.38 23.50
CA SER A 192 5.30 -29.25 23.96
C SER A 192 6.71 -29.68 24.37
N VAL A 193 6.83 -30.78 25.12
CA VAL A 193 8.13 -31.39 25.46
C VAL A 193 8.87 -31.81 24.20
N GLY A 194 8.18 -32.38 23.21
CA GLY A 194 8.78 -32.72 21.91
C GLY A 194 9.34 -31.50 21.17
N ILE A 195 8.63 -30.36 21.18
CA ILE A 195 9.12 -29.10 20.59
C ILE A 195 10.38 -28.64 21.34
N ILE A 196 10.33 -28.59 22.67
CA ILE A 196 11.48 -28.17 23.49
C ILE A 196 12.69 -29.08 23.23
N GLY A 197 12.49 -30.40 23.16
CA GLY A 197 13.55 -31.35 22.83
C GLY A 197 14.19 -31.09 21.46
N ASN A 198 13.40 -30.77 20.44
CA ASN A 198 13.93 -30.41 19.12
C ASN A 198 14.72 -29.10 19.14
N VAL A 199 14.28 -28.11 19.90
CA VAL A 199 14.99 -26.82 20.04
C VAL A 199 16.32 -27.00 20.78
N ILE A 200 16.38 -27.88 21.78
CA ILE A 200 17.62 -28.21 22.50
C ILE A 200 18.61 -28.96 21.59
N LEU A 201 18.12 -29.84 20.70
CA LEU A 201 18.96 -30.56 19.75
C LEU A 201 19.68 -29.61 18.78
N ASP A 202 18.94 -28.68 18.17
CA ASP A 202 19.52 -27.65 17.31
C ASP A 202 18.61 -26.42 17.23
N TYR A 203 19.10 -25.28 17.74
CA TYR A 203 18.34 -24.03 17.72
C TYR A 203 18.09 -23.52 16.29
N ARG A 204 18.87 -23.95 15.30
CA ARG A 204 18.68 -23.57 13.88
C ARG A 204 17.35 -24.06 13.35
N PHE A 205 16.81 -25.18 13.87
CA PHE A 205 15.50 -25.68 13.47
C PHE A 205 14.40 -24.64 13.77
N LEU A 206 14.46 -24.00 14.94
CA LEU A 206 13.53 -22.95 15.33
C LEU A 206 13.72 -21.70 14.48
N MET A 207 14.97 -21.34 14.16
CA MET A 207 15.27 -20.18 13.33
C MET A 207 14.67 -20.31 11.92
N TYR A 208 14.89 -21.46 11.25
CA TYR A 208 14.29 -21.72 9.94
C TYR A 208 12.76 -21.79 10.02
N PHE A 209 12.20 -22.41 11.06
CA PHE A 209 10.75 -22.40 11.27
C PHE A 209 10.20 -20.98 11.41
N ALA A 210 10.81 -20.15 12.26
CA ALA A 210 10.38 -18.78 12.52
C ALA A 210 10.48 -17.91 11.25
N LEU A 211 11.52 -18.11 10.44
CA LEU A 211 11.72 -17.40 9.17
C LEU A 211 10.54 -17.57 8.20
N TYR A 212 9.86 -18.72 8.18
CA TYR A 212 8.68 -18.94 7.36
C TYR A 212 7.37 -18.64 8.09
N PHE A 213 7.31 -18.98 9.39
CA PHE A 213 6.11 -18.81 10.19
C PHE A 213 5.76 -17.32 10.41
N ILE A 214 6.74 -16.47 10.73
CA ILE A 214 6.49 -15.05 11.01
C ILE A 214 5.93 -14.33 9.78
N PRO A 215 6.52 -14.42 8.57
CA PRO A 215 5.93 -13.82 7.38
C PRO A 215 4.54 -14.36 7.04
N ALA A 216 4.28 -15.65 7.25
CA ALA A 216 2.97 -16.24 7.01
C ALA A 216 1.91 -15.66 7.96
N VAL A 217 2.21 -15.55 9.26
CA VAL A 217 1.32 -14.93 10.25
C VAL A 217 1.14 -13.44 9.97
N LEU A 218 2.21 -12.73 9.57
CA LEU A 218 2.12 -11.33 9.19
C LEU A 218 1.19 -11.13 8.00
N LEU A 219 1.30 -11.96 6.96
CA LEU A 219 0.41 -11.91 5.80
C LEU A 219 -1.05 -12.10 6.21
N VAL A 220 -1.35 -13.11 7.03
CA VAL A 220 -2.71 -13.35 7.53
C VAL A 220 -3.20 -12.18 8.39
N THR A 221 -2.33 -11.60 9.22
CA THR A 221 -2.66 -10.43 10.05
C THR A 221 -2.97 -9.21 9.21
N VAL A 222 -2.19 -8.93 8.17
CA VAL A 222 -2.46 -7.85 7.21
C VAL A 222 -3.79 -8.09 6.49
N MET A 223 -4.09 -9.33 6.10
CA MET A 223 -5.38 -9.67 5.49
C MET A 223 -6.55 -9.50 6.44
N TYR A 224 -6.37 -9.81 7.73
CA TYR A 224 -7.37 -9.63 8.77
C TYR A 224 -7.63 -8.14 9.07
N THR A 225 -6.58 -7.31 9.16
CA THR A 225 -6.70 -5.88 9.47
C THR A 225 -6.83 -4.98 8.23
N ARG A 226 -6.95 -5.55 7.02
CA ARG A 226 -6.93 -4.80 5.74
C ARG A 226 -7.93 -3.65 5.68
N ILE A 227 -9.11 -3.79 6.29
CA ILE A 227 -10.13 -2.72 6.29
C ILE A 227 -9.65 -1.54 7.14
N ALA A 228 -9.03 -1.81 8.29
CA ALA A 228 -8.45 -0.77 9.12
C ALA A 228 -7.29 -0.06 8.40
N ILE A 229 -6.44 -0.81 7.70
CA ILE A 229 -5.36 -0.26 6.87
C ILE A 229 -5.93 0.64 5.76
N LEU A 230 -6.93 0.17 5.01
CA LEU A 230 -7.55 0.96 3.94
C LEU A 230 -8.23 2.22 4.46
N LYS A 231 -8.89 2.15 5.62
CA LYS A 231 -9.47 3.33 6.29
C LYS A 231 -8.39 4.32 6.73
N ALA A 232 -7.27 3.85 7.26
CA ALA A 232 -6.14 4.71 7.64
C ALA A 232 -5.54 5.41 6.40
N ILE A 233 -5.36 4.68 5.29
CA ILE A 233 -4.91 5.25 4.02
C ILE A 233 -5.89 6.32 3.53
N LEU A 234 -7.20 6.02 3.55
CA LEU A 234 -8.23 6.98 3.14
C LEU A 234 -8.22 8.25 4.00
N MET A 235 -8.02 8.09 5.32
CA MET A 235 -7.90 9.23 6.23
C MET A 235 -6.70 10.12 5.87
N VAL A 236 -5.53 9.53 5.59
CA VAL A 236 -4.35 10.28 5.15
C VAL A 236 -4.60 11.00 3.83
N ILE A 237 -5.23 10.34 2.86
CA ILE A 237 -5.56 10.95 1.56
C ILE A 237 -6.50 12.15 1.75
N ASN A 238 -7.53 12.01 2.58
CA ASN A 238 -8.49 13.09 2.85
C ASN A 238 -7.81 14.30 3.54
N GLU A 239 -6.95 14.06 4.53
CA GLU A 239 -6.17 15.11 5.19
C GLU A 239 -5.26 15.86 4.21
N MET A 240 -4.58 15.13 3.31
CA MET A 240 -3.74 15.74 2.27
C MET A 240 -4.57 16.58 1.29
N LEU A 241 -5.73 16.08 0.85
CA LEU A 241 -6.63 16.81 -0.03
C LEU A 241 -7.16 18.08 0.62
N GLN A 242 -7.58 18.02 1.89
CA GLN A 242 -8.05 19.21 2.63
C GLN A 242 -6.97 20.29 2.72
N ARG A 243 -5.72 19.92 3.01
CA ARG A 243 -4.60 20.88 3.00
C ARG A 243 -4.39 21.50 1.62
N ALA A 244 -4.49 20.71 0.56
CA ALA A 244 -4.39 21.23 -0.81
C ALA A 244 -5.53 22.20 -1.16
N PHE A 245 -6.76 21.97 -0.66
CA PHE A 245 -7.87 22.91 -0.82
C PHE A 245 -7.63 24.25 -0.11
N MET A 246 -7.08 24.23 1.10
CA MET A 246 -6.73 25.48 1.82
C MET A 246 -5.69 26.30 1.05
N TRP A 247 -4.67 25.64 0.48
CA TRP A 247 -3.67 26.31 -0.34
C TRP A 247 -4.26 26.92 -1.61
N ARG A 248 -5.25 26.25 -2.21
CA ARG A 248 -5.96 26.78 -3.38
C ARG A 248 -6.70 28.08 -3.04
N GLU A 249 -7.39 28.15 -1.90
CA GLU A 249 -8.08 29.37 -1.49
C GLU A 249 -7.11 30.54 -1.24
N GLN A 250 -6.00 30.27 -0.55
CA GLN A 250 -4.96 31.28 -0.31
C GLN A 250 -4.36 31.83 -1.61
N VAL A 251 -4.09 30.97 -2.59
CA VAL A 251 -3.58 31.40 -3.90
C VAL A 251 -4.60 32.27 -4.64
N ILE A 252 -5.89 31.95 -4.55
CA ILE A 252 -6.95 32.76 -5.17
C ILE A 252 -7.06 34.13 -4.48
N GLU A 253 -6.99 34.18 -3.16
CA GLU A 253 -7.03 35.42 -2.38
C GLU A 253 -5.86 36.35 -2.74
N GLU A 254 -4.63 35.82 -2.78
CA GLU A 254 -3.45 36.56 -3.22
C GLU A 254 -3.58 37.11 -4.66
N ILE A 255 -4.13 36.31 -5.59
CA ILE A 255 -4.40 36.78 -6.95
C ILE A 255 -5.44 37.91 -6.95
N MET A 256 -6.49 37.82 -6.14
CA MET A 256 -7.50 38.87 -6.01
C MET A 256 -6.91 40.15 -5.43
N ASP A 257 -6.06 40.05 -4.40
CA ASP A 257 -5.43 41.22 -3.78
C ASP A 257 -4.52 41.97 -4.76
N ILE A 258 -3.74 41.26 -5.57
CA ILE A 258 -2.88 41.85 -6.60
C ILE A 258 -3.71 42.51 -7.72
N THR A 259 -4.79 41.87 -8.16
CA THR A 259 -5.62 42.35 -9.28
C THR A 259 -6.53 43.53 -8.92
N ASN A 260 -6.81 43.74 -7.63
CA ASN A 260 -7.79 44.72 -7.13
C ASN A 260 -7.18 46.08 -6.75
N ILE A 261 -5.86 46.25 -6.83
CA ILE A 261 -5.15 47.53 -6.60
C ILE A 261 -5.67 48.59 -7.57
N ARG A 262 -5.96 49.83 -7.13
CA ARG A 262 -6.40 50.90 -8.05
C ARG A 262 -5.21 51.55 -8.74
N LEU A 263 -5.22 51.59 -10.06
CA LEU A 263 -4.27 52.35 -10.87
C LEU A 263 -4.88 53.71 -11.19
N VAL A 264 -4.10 54.78 -11.11
CA VAL A 264 -4.58 56.12 -11.46
C VAL A 264 -4.01 56.51 -12.82
N LEU A 265 -4.85 56.83 -13.79
CA LEU A 265 -4.43 57.28 -15.11
C LEU A 265 -4.80 58.75 -15.30
N PHE A 266 -3.81 59.62 -15.42
CA PHE A 266 -4.02 61.02 -15.75
C PHE A 266 -4.20 61.20 -17.24
N VAL A 267 -5.29 61.87 -17.64
CA VAL A 267 -5.60 62.11 -19.05
C VAL A 267 -5.83 63.59 -19.33
N ARG A 268 -5.43 64.00 -20.53
CA ARG A 268 -5.62 65.35 -21.05
C ARG A 268 -6.40 65.23 -22.36
N GLY A 269 -7.70 65.48 -22.30
CA GLY A 269 -8.64 65.31 -23.42
C GLY A 269 -9.12 63.87 -23.67
N GLY A 270 -10.09 63.73 -24.58
CA GLY A 270 -10.81 62.48 -24.86
C GLY A 270 -10.32 61.66 -26.06
N ALA A 271 -9.17 61.96 -26.64
CA ALA A 271 -8.71 61.31 -27.87
C ALA A 271 -8.54 59.79 -27.70
N LEU A 272 -9.43 59.02 -28.35
CA LEU A 272 -9.50 57.56 -28.25
C LEU A 272 -8.17 56.86 -28.56
N SER A 273 -7.40 57.38 -29.52
CA SER A 273 -6.11 56.80 -29.92
C SER A 273 -5.04 56.85 -28.83
N ARG A 274 -5.08 57.86 -27.94
CA ARG A 274 -4.15 57.98 -26.81
C ARG A 274 -4.61 57.13 -25.64
N LEU A 275 -5.91 57.17 -25.33
CA LEU A 275 -6.48 56.36 -24.26
C LEU A 275 -6.35 54.87 -24.56
N SER A 276 -6.59 54.43 -25.81
CA SER A 276 -6.42 53.04 -26.22
C SER A 276 -4.98 52.54 -26.03
N LYS A 277 -3.95 53.36 -26.32
CA LYS A 277 -2.55 53.00 -26.04
C LYS A 277 -2.26 52.89 -24.54
N ALA A 278 -2.84 53.79 -23.73
CA ALA A 278 -2.71 53.75 -22.28
C ALA A 278 -3.28 52.44 -21.71
N PHE A 279 -4.46 52.05 -22.18
CA PHE A 279 -5.15 50.84 -21.75
C PHE A 279 -4.45 49.57 -22.24
N ASP A 280 -3.95 49.54 -23.48
CA ASP A 280 -3.14 48.42 -23.98
C ASP A 280 -1.84 48.27 -23.17
N TYR A 281 -1.19 49.38 -22.79
CA TYR A 281 -0.03 49.33 -21.89
C TYR A 281 -0.39 48.72 -20.53
N ILE A 282 -1.45 49.22 -19.89
CA ILE A 282 -1.88 48.74 -18.57
C ILE A 282 -2.27 47.27 -18.65
N GLN A 283 -2.98 46.85 -19.71
CA GLN A 283 -3.40 45.46 -19.87
C GLN A 283 -2.20 44.50 -19.97
N ARG A 284 -1.15 44.90 -20.70
CA ARG A 284 0.04 44.09 -20.95
C ARG A 284 1.06 44.09 -19.81
N ASN A 285 1.19 45.21 -19.09
CA ASN A 285 2.29 45.42 -18.16
C ASN A 285 1.88 45.50 -16.69
N GLU A 286 0.61 45.73 -16.39
CA GLU A 286 0.12 45.84 -15.00
C GLU A 286 -0.83 44.68 -14.67
N SER A 287 -0.68 44.14 -13.47
CA SER A 287 -1.52 43.03 -12.97
C SER A 287 -2.90 43.48 -12.50
N SER A 288 -3.07 44.77 -12.20
CA SER A 288 -4.36 45.32 -11.80
C SER A 288 -5.29 45.52 -12.99
N ARG A 289 -6.58 45.36 -12.72
CA ARG A 289 -7.68 45.59 -13.67
C ARG A 289 -8.64 46.69 -13.21
N LYS A 290 -8.24 47.54 -12.26
CA LYS A 290 -9.03 48.70 -11.82
C LYS A 290 -8.29 49.99 -12.11
N ILE A 291 -8.86 50.82 -12.98
CA ILE A 291 -8.29 52.10 -13.39
C ILE A 291 -9.21 53.24 -12.95
N VAL A 292 -8.68 54.16 -12.16
CA VAL A 292 -9.28 55.45 -11.86
C VAL A 292 -8.72 56.46 -12.85
N MET A 293 -9.54 56.87 -13.81
CA MET A 293 -9.14 57.84 -14.81
C MET A 293 -9.38 59.26 -14.30
N VAL A 294 -8.30 59.99 -14.03
CA VAL A 294 -8.35 61.34 -13.50
C VAL A 294 -8.25 62.36 -14.63
N HIS A 295 -9.27 63.20 -14.75
CA HIS A 295 -9.31 64.31 -15.69
C HIS A 295 -9.23 65.65 -14.94
N LEU A 296 -8.20 66.45 -15.22
CA LEU A 296 -7.96 67.75 -14.58
C LEU A 296 -8.38 68.90 -15.50
N TYR A 297 -9.28 69.76 -15.04
CA TYR A 297 -9.79 70.91 -15.81
C TYR A 297 -9.65 72.23 -15.04
N GLN A 298 -9.46 73.35 -15.74
CA GLN A 298 -9.48 74.70 -15.15
C GLN A 298 -10.86 75.33 -15.26
N ASP A 299 -11.38 75.37 -16.49
CA ASP A 299 -12.75 75.74 -16.83
C ASP A 299 -13.48 74.51 -17.37
N ARG A 300 -14.73 74.29 -16.94
CA ARG A 300 -15.49 73.10 -17.31
C ARG A 300 -15.99 73.26 -18.75
N ASN A 301 -15.36 72.56 -19.69
CA ASN A 301 -15.80 72.50 -21.08
C ASN A 301 -16.73 71.29 -21.29
N PRO A 302 -18.04 71.48 -21.53
CA PRO A 302 -18.99 70.38 -21.70
C PRO A 302 -18.67 69.48 -22.90
N GLU A 303 -18.11 70.04 -23.98
CA GLU A 303 -17.81 69.29 -25.20
C GLU A 303 -16.65 68.30 -24.99
N GLU A 304 -15.63 68.69 -24.22
CA GLU A 304 -14.48 67.84 -23.88
C GLU A 304 -14.85 66.72 -22.91
N GLU A 305 -15.70 67.02 -21.92
CA GLU A 305 -16.24 66.02 -20.99
C GLU A 305 -17.07 64.97 -21.73
N GLU A 306 -17.88 65.39 -22.72
CA GLU A 306 -18.68 64.48 -23.54
C GLU A 306 -17.81 63.61 -24.47
N GLU A 307 -16.75 64.16 -25.06
CA GLU A 307 -15.78 63.40 -25.87
C GLU A 307 -15.08 62.32 -25.03
N ILE A 308 -14.65 62.66 -23.82
CA ILE A 308 -14.02 61.70 -22.89
C ILE A 308 -14.99 60.57 -22.55
N LEU A 309 -16.22 60.88 -22.16
CA LEU A 309 -17.22 59.87 -21.79
C LEU A 309 -17.57 58.95 -22.96
N ARG A 310 -17.61 59.46 -24.20
CA ARG A 310 -17.81 58.63 -25.41
C ARG A 310 -16.64 57.67 -25.61
N SER A 311 -15.41 58.16 -25.50
CA SER A 311 -14.22 57.31 -25.62
C SER A 311 -14.14 56.27 -24.51
N LEU A 312 -14.53 56.61 -23.28
CA LEU A 312 -14.58 55.66 -22.17
C LEU A 312 -15.54 54.49 -22.43
N LYS A 313 -16.75 54.75 -22.95
CA LYS A 313 -17.70 53.69 -23.30
C LYS A 313 -17.11 52.72 -24.32
N ILE A 314 -16.42 53.24 -25.34
CA ILE A 314 -15.74 52.41 -26.34
C ILE A 314 -14.63 51.58 -25.68
N LEU A 315 -13.89 52.14 -24.73
CA LEU A 315 -12.83 51.43 -24.01
C LEU A 315 -13.38 50.35 -23.07
N GLU A 316 -14.53 50.56 -22.43
CA GLU A 316 -15.21 49.52 -21.63
C GLU A 316 -15.61 48.33 -22.50
N GLU A 317 -16.06 48.58 -23.75
CA GLU A 317 -16.37 47.51 -24.72
C GLU A 317 -15.10 46.80 -25.24
N LEU A 318 -14.03 47.55 -25.49
CA LEU A 318 -12.76 47.00 -25.99
C LEU A 318 -11.97 46.23 -24.92
N PHE A 319 -12.11 46.61 -23.64
CA PHE A 319 -11.37 46.04 -22.52
C PHE A 319 -12.32 45.59 -21.39
N PRO A 320 -13.13 44.53 -21.61
CA PRO A 320 -14.18 44.11 -20.67
C PRO A 320 -13.64 43.61 -19.32
N GLU A 321 -12.36 43.25 -19.25
CA GLU A 321 -11.70 42.82 -18.01
C GLU A 321 -11.30 44.00 -17.11
N ILE A 322 -11.24 45.23 -17.64
CA ILE A 322 -10.78 46.43 -16.93
C ILE A 322 -11.99 47.23 -16.43
N LYS A 323 -12.06 47.46 -15.12
CA LYS A 323 -13.04 48.35 -14.50
C LYS A 323 -12.52 49.79 -14.53
N ILE A 324 -13.28 50.67 -15.17
CA ILE A 324 -12.95 52.08 -15.33
C ILE A 324 -13.79 52.91 -14.34
N GLU A 325 -13.14 53.79 -13.58
CA GLU A 325 -13.78 54.78 -12.71
C GLU A 325 -13.38 56.17 -13.20
N TYR A 326 -14.36 56.99 -13.65
CA TYR A 326 -14.09 58.35 -14.11
C TYR A 326 -14.08 59.33 -12.93
N PHE A 327 -13.00 60.08 -12.76
CA PHE A 327 -12.80 61.04 -11.66
C PHE A 327 -12.42 62.44 -12.19
N PRO A 328 -13.41 63.30 -12.49
CA PRO A 328 -13.17 64.67 -12.92
C PRO A 328 -12.83 65.58 -11.73
N ARG A 329 -11.75 66.37 -11.82
CA ARG A 329 -11.32 67.27 -10.74
C ARG A 329 -10.85 68.62 -11.29
N GLN A 330 -11.25 69.71 -10.63
CA GLN A 330 -10.77 71.03 -10.98
C GLN A 330 -9.33 71.24 -10.47
N GLY A 331 -8.44 71.69 -11.33
CA GLY A 331 -7.05 72.01 -10.97
C GLY A 331 -6.07 71.88 -12.13
N GLN A 332 -4.80 72.19 -11.85
CA GLN A 332 -3.71 72.03 -12.79
C GLN A 332 -2.83 70.83 -12.41
N PHE A 333 -2.38 70.08 -13.40
CA PHE A 333 -1.46 68.97 -13.18
C PHE A 333 -0.09 69.49 -12.67
N GLY A 334 0.41 68.88 -11.59
CA GLY A 334 1.70 69.17 -11.00
C GLY A 334 1.97 68.34 -9.73
N PRO A 335 3.17 68.45 -9.12
CA PRO A 335 3.57 67.64 -7.96
C PRO A 335 2.60 67.69 -6.78
N GLN A 336 2.07 68.88 -6.47
CA GLN A 336 1.11 69.06 -5.37
C GLN A 336 -0.22 68.35 -5.63
N MET A 337 -0.69 68.32 -6.89
CA MET A 337 -1.91 67.63 -7.28
C MET A 337 -1.74 66.11 -7.22
N VAL A 338 -0.59 65.60 -7.66
CA VAL A 338 -0.24 64.17 -7.54
C VAL A 338 -0.21 63.73 -6.07
N GLU A 339 0.40 64.52 -5.19
CA GLU A 339 0.42 64.24 -3.75
C GLU A 339 -1.01 64.23 -3.17
N THR A 340 -1.80 65.26 -3.49
CA THR A 340 -3.19 65.39 -3.01
C THR A 340 -4.03 64.19 -3.41
N LEU A 341 -3.97 63.79 -4.68
CA LEU A 341 -4.72 62.64 -5.20
C LEU A 341 -4.20 61.32 -4.67
N SER A 342 -2.89 61.21 -4.38
CA SER A 342 -2.31 60.02 -3.78
C SER A 342 -2.88 59.77 -2.38
N GLN A 343 -3.04 60.84 -1.60
CA GLN A 343 -3.67 60.77 -0.27
C GLN A 343 -5.19 60.59 -0.34
N GLU A 344 -5.87 61.30 -1.24
CA GLU A 344 -7.34 61.26 -1.39
C GLU A 344 -7.81 59.89 -1.88
N LEU A 345 -7.17 59.34 -2.92
CA LEU A 345 -7.52 58.04 -3.51
C LEU A 345 -6.84 56.87 -2.79
N LYS A 346 -5.93 57.14 -1.84
CA LYS A 346 -5.08 56.16 -1.15
C LYS A 346 -4.32 55.24 -2.12
N VAL A 347 -3.88 55.80 -3.23
CA VAL A 347 -3.08 55.10 -4.25
C VAL A 347 -1.65 55.63 -4.18
N PRO A 348 -0.63 54.78 -3.95
CA PRO A 348 0.75 55.26 -3.96
C PRO A 348 1.18 55.70 -5.37
N LYS A 349 2.09 56.67 -5.43
CA LYS A 349 2.46 57.36 -6.68
C LYS A 349 3.00 56.45 -7.78
N ASN A 350 3.58 55.31 -7.43
CA ASN A 350 4.08 54.29 -8.36
C ASN A 350 2.97 53.58 -9.17
N TYR A 351 1.71 53.68 -8.75
CA TYR A 351 0.54 53.20 -9.48
C TYR A 351 -0.21 54.33 -10.20
N MET A 352 0.43 55.50 -10.30
CA MET A 352 -0.07 56.61 -11.08
C MET A 352 0.66 56.70 -12.41
N PHE A 353 -0.10 56.88 -13.48
CA PHE A 353 0.38 56.87 -14.85
C PHE A 353 0.05 58.18 -15.55
N ILE A 354 1.01 58.68 -16.32
CA ILE A 354 0.89 59.90 -17.11
C ILE A 354 1.36 59.65 -18.54
N GLY A 355 0.86 60.46 -19.47
CA GLY A 355 1.53 60.65 -20.76
C GLY A 355 2.83 61.45 -20.59
N ALA A 356 3.70 61.39 -21.60
CA ALA A 356 4.99 62.06 -21.62
C ALA A 356 4.82 63.57 -21.41
N PRO A 357 5.45 64.17 -20.39
CA PRO A 357 5.32 65.58 -20.10
C PRO A 357 5.95 66.43 -21.23
N GLU A 358 5.23 67.44 -21.70
CA GLU A 358 5.73 68.40 -22.70
C GLU A 358 6.73 69.40 -22.08
N ALA A 359 7.63 69.94 -22.89
CA ALA A 359 8.66 70.92 -22.46
C ALA A 359 8.11 72.24 -21.84
N LYS A 360 6.80 72.42 -21.81
CA LYS A 360 6.10 73.58 -21.24
C LYS A 360 5.85 73.47 -19.73
N HIS A 361 6.07 72.30 -19.13
CA HIS A 361 5.87 72.09 -17.70
C HIS A 361 7.08 72.61 -16.89
N LYS A 362 6.80 73.29 -15.77
CA LYS A 362 7.81 73.90 -14.89
C LYS A 362 8.41 72.93 -13.86
N PHE A 363 8.07 71.64 -13.93
CA PHE A 363 8.51 70.60 -13.00
C PHE A 363 9.23 69.49 -13.78
N SER A 364 10.18 68.83 -13.13
CA SER A 364 10.87 67.66 -13.64
C SER A 364 10.13 66.36 -13.29
N LEU A 365 10.49 65.26 -13.94
CA LEU A 365 9.94 63.93 -13.63
C LEU A 365 10.28 63.47 -12.21
N GLU A 366 11.42 63.90 -11.68
CA GLU A 366 11.86 63.61 -10.31
C GLU A 366 10.92 64.25 -9.28
N ASP A 367 10.42 65.45 -9.57
CA ASP A 367 9.49 66.19 -8.70
C ASP A 367 8.14 65.49 -8.52
N LEU A 368 7.76 64.58 -9.43
CA LEU A 368 6.52 63.81 -9.34
C LEU A 368 6.64 62.61 -8.39
N GLY A 369 7.85 62.26 -7.93
CA GLY A 369 8.05 61.30 -6.83
C GLY A 369 7.59 59.86 -7.13
N GLY A 370 7.83 59.37 -8.35
CA GLY A 370 7.63 57.95 -8.71
C GLY A 370 6.45 57.64 -9.64
N VAL A 371 5.78 58.65 -10.19
CA VAL A 371 4.77 58.50 -11.25
C VAL A 371 5.39 57.90 -12.51
N ARG A 372 4.69 56.96 -13.16
CA ARG A 372 5.17 56.25 -14.35
C ARG A 372 4.68 56.91 -15.64
N VAL A 373 5.58 57.02 -16.62
CA VAL A 373 5.26 57.55 -17.96
C VAL A 373 5.00 56.39 -18.89
N ILE A 374 3.87 56.41 -19.61
CA ILE A 374 3.43 55.25 -20.41
C ILE A 374 3.30 55.49 -21.91
N PHE A 375 3.33 56.73 -22.39
CA PHE A 375 3.43 57.05 -23.82
C PHE A 375 3.73 58.52 -24.08
#